data_AF-A0A9W8G5W6-F1
#
_entry.id   AF-A0A9W8G5W6-F1
#
_cell.length_a   1.000
_cell.length_b   1.000
_cell.length_c   1.000
_cell.angle_alpha   90.00
_cell.angle_beta   90.00
_cell.angle_gamma   90.00
#
_symmetry.space_group_name_H-M   'P 1'
#
loop_
_entity.id
_entity.type
_entity.pdbx_description
1 polymer ?
#
loop_
_entity_poly.entity_id
_entity_poly.type
_entity_poly.pdbx_seq_one_letter_code
_entity_poly.pdbx_strand_id
1 'polypeptide(L)'
;MEDIEELDYQQSTDISALITDSAAQISTLCDKVEYIANHIVKARNGQASAIDHEAQQKLLGTITGTFVRLRLLNRQLHEDKTTLNTSVAGLKRKSDSLALDLENKRREVAYIQRDIESTEKLETIYQTIEIIPKEEFLETAPEEFKVDIGTPHKLMLSRLRYEIKQRDALLEEKTSAKAVRDELRKAKRQRVERLEKIDNHLQSYIKSLSLLGRSLGVGSSDETKESSGDGVKVAAGDTESPKNSDKSRESRGEELSRTGTPRI
;
A
#
# COMPACT_ATOMS: atom_id res chain seq x y z
N MET A 1 -2.95 -4.87 -34.19
CA MET A 1 -1.53 -5.14 -33.84
C MET A 1 -0.96 -6.17 -34.80
N GLU A 2 -1.71 -7.23 -35.11
CA GLU A 2 -1.39 -8.21 -36.15
C GLU A 2 -1.15 -7.57 -37.54
N ASP A 3 -1.98 -6.61 -37.94
CA ASP A 3 -1.84 -5.95 -39.26
C ASP A 3 -0.55 -5.12 -39.45
N ILE A 4 0.09 -4.68 -38.36
CA ILE A 4 1.33 -3.88 -38.42
C ILE A 4 2.54 -4.81 -38.48
N GLU A 5 2.51 -5.93 -37.77
CA GLU A 5 3.57 -6.95 -37.83
C GLU A 5 3.62 -7.64 -39.20
N GLU A 6 2.47 -7.93 -39.82
CA GLU A 6 2.43 -8.50 -41.17
C GLU A 6 2.98 -7.54 -42.24
N LEU A 7 2.70 -6.24 -42.12
CA LEU A 7 3.16 -5.24 -43.09
C LEU A 7 4.69 -5.03 -43.00
N ASP A 8 5.25 -4.98 -41.79
CA ASP A 8 6.69 -4.76 -41.56
C ASP A 8 7.51 -6.01 -41.95
N TYR A 9 6.93 -7.21 -41.77
CA TYR A 9 7.52 -8.47 -42.22
C TYR A 9 7.56 -8.60 -43.75
N GLN A 10 6.47 -8.24 -44.44
CA GLN A 10 6.42 -8.21 -45.91
C GLN A 10 7.40 -7.18 -46.49
N GLN A 11 7.51 -6.01 -45.85
CA GLN A 11 8.46 -4.99 -46.27
C GLN A 11 9.92 -5.46 -46.11
N SER A 12 10.22 -6.26 -45.08
CA SER A 12 11.54 -6.88 -44.89
C SER A 12 11.89 -7.90 -45.97
N THR A 13 10.93 -8.74 -46.38
CA THR A 13 11.14 -9.72 -47.46
C THR A 13 11.37 -9.06 -48.81
N ASP A 14 10.65 -7.97 -49.08
CA ASP A 14 10.79 -7.23 -50.34
C ASP A 14 12.15 -6.52 -50.46
N ILE A 15 12.67 -5.96 -49.37
CA ILE A 15 13.98 -5.31 -49.33
C ILE A 15 15.11 -6.34 -49.54
N SER A 16 15.00 -7.53 -48.92
CA SER A 16 15.96 -8.61 -49.11
C SER A 16 16.01 -9.06 -50.58
N ALA A 17 14.84 -9.23 -51.21
CA ALA A 17 14.74 -9.57 -52.63
C ALA A 17 15.37 -8.50 -53.53
N LEU A 18 15.10 -7.21 -53.27
CA LEU A 18 15.67 -6.09 -54.02
C LEU A 18 17.20 -6.02 -53.95
N ILE A 19 17.78 -6.30 -52.77
CA ILE A 19 19.23 -6.36 -52.58
C ILE A 19 19.83 -7.52 -53.37
N THR A 20 19.18 -8.70 -53.35
CA THR A 20 19.66 -9.86 -54.12
C THR A 20 19.60 -9.64 -55.63
N ASP A 21 18.57 -8.96 -56.14
CA ASP A 21 18.48 -8.58 -57.56
C ASP A 21 19.56 -7.57 -57.93
N SER A 22 19.75 -6.52 -57.11
CA SER A 22 20.82 -5.54 -57.32
C SER A 22 22.21 -6.18 -57.31
N ALA A 23 22.45 -7.15 -56.42
CA ALA A 23 23.71 -7.90 -56.36
C ALA A 23 23.92 -8.78 -57.61
N ALA A 24 22.87 -9.45 -58.09
CA ALA A 24 22.92 -10.23 -59.33
C ALA A 24 23.22 -9.33 -60.54
N GLN A 25 22.60 -8.15 -60.61
CA GLN A 25 22.86 -7.16 -61.66
C GLN A 25 24.31 -6.65 -61.64
N ILE A 26 24.86 -6.34 -60.46
CA ILE A 26 26.28 -5.96 -60.31
C ILE A 26 27.19 -7.10 -60.80
N SER A 27 26.93 -8.34 -60.39
CA SER A 27 27.72 -9.51 -60.82
C SER A 27 27.73 -9.63 -62.34
N THR A 28 26.57 -9.56 -62.99
CA THR A 28 26.47 -9.69 -64.46
C THR A 28 27.19 -8.56 -65.20
N LEU A 29 27.26 -7.36 -64.62
CA LEU A 29 27.99 -6.23 -65.19
C LEU A 29 29.50 -6.39 -65.00
N CYS A 30 29.94 -6.89 -63.85
CA CYS A 30 31.34 -7.25 -63.61
C CYS A 30 31.82 -8.35 -64.57
N ASP A 31 31.02 -9.39 -64.78
CA ASP A 31 31.32 -10.48 -65.73
C ASP A 31 31.47 -9.95 -67.17
N LYS A 32 30.63 -8.98 -67.56
CA LYS A 32 30.73 -8.30 -68.87
C LYS A 32 31.99 -7.46 -68.98
N VAL A 33 32.37 -6.73 -67.92
CA VAL A 33 33.62 -5.96 -67.88
C VAL A 33 34.82 -6.89 -67.97
N GLU A 34 34.81 -8.02 -67.27
CA GLU A 34 35.85 -9.04 -67.32
C GLU A 34 35.97 -9.67 -68.72
N TYR A 35 34.83 -10.02 -69.33
CA TYR A 35 34.79 -10.54 -70.71
C TYR A 35 35.41 -9.54 -71.71
N ILE A 36 35.00 -8.27 -71.64
CA ILE A 36 35.51 -7.20 -72.51
C ILE A 36 37.01 -6.97 -72.25
N ALA A 37 37.44 -6.91 -70.99
CA ALA A 37 38.85 -6.71 -70.63
C ALA A 37 39.74 -7.86 -71.14
N ASN A 38 39.30 -9.11 -70.99
CA ASN A 38 39.99 -10.28 -71.50
C ASN A 38 40.09 -10.28 -73.03
N HIS A 39 39.04 -9.83 -73.73
CA HIS A 39 39.04 -9.67 -75.18
C HIS A 39 40.04 -8.59 -75.64
N ILE A 40 40.11 -7.45 -74.92
CA ILE A 40 41.10 -6.38 -75.18
C ILE A 40 42.53 -6.89 -75.02
N VAL A 41 42.80 -7.63 -73.93
CA VAL A 41 44.15 -8.17 -73.64
C VAL A 41 44.56 -9.22 -74.67
N LYS A 42 43.65 -10.12 -75.08
CA LYS A 42 43.91 -11.12 -76.12
C LYS A 42 44.17 -10.48 -77.48
N ALA A 43 43.37 -9.48 -77.87
CA ALA A 43 43.56 -8.72 -79.12
C ALA A 43 44.87 -7.93 -79.15
N ARG A 44 45.44 -7.58 -77.98
CA ARG A 44 46.74 -6.90 -77.86
C ARG A 44 47.93 -7.86 -77.91
N ASN A 45 47.79 -9.09 -77.43
CA ASN A 45 48.88 -10.07 -77.30
C ASN A 45 49.06 -10.98 -78.53
N GLY A 46 48.00 -11.23 -79.31
CA GLY A 46 48.11 -11.87 -80.63
C GLY A 46 48.34 -10.82 -81.71
N GLN A 47 49.43 -10.90 -82.46
CA GLN A 47 49.85 -9.90 -83.46
C GLN A 47 48.72 -9.44 -84.41
N ALA A 48 48.41 -8.13 -84.44
CA ALA A 48 47.99 -7.40 -85.64
C ALA A 48 48.08 -5.88 -85.43
N SER A 49 49.15 -5.29 -85.98
CA SER A 49 49.12 -3.94 -86.52
C SER A 49 47.90 -3.80 -87.44
N ALA A 50 47.10 -2.75 -87.25
CA ALA A 50 45.78 -2.49 -87.86
C ALA A 50 44.60 -3.28 -87.27
N ILE A 51 44.33 -3.08 -85.98
CA ILE A 51 42.97 -3.30 -85.44
C ILE A 51 42.10 -2.18 -86.03
N ASP A 52 40.98 -2.53 -86.67
CA ASP A 52 39.97 -1.57 -87.11
C ASP A 52 39.68 -0.58 -85.98
N HIS A 53 40.09 0.68 -86.18
CA HIS A 53 39.92 1.76 -85.20
C HIS A 53 38.45 1.87 -84.74
N GLU A 54 37.52 1.51 -85.63
CA GLU A 54 36.09 1.42 -85.37
C GLU A 54 35.71 0.32 -84.38
N ALA A 55 36.32 -0.87 -84.45
CA ALA A 55 36.07 -1.97 -83.52
C ALA A 55 36.60 -1.65 -82.11
N GLN A 56 37.75 -0.97 -82.01
CA GLN A 56 38.28 -0.47 -80.73
C GLN A 56 37.39 0.62 -80.12
N GLN A 57 36.90 1.56 -80.93
CA GLN A 57 35.96 2.60 -80.47
C GLN A 57 34.64 1.99 -79.97
N LYS A 58 34.09 1.00 -80.67
CA LYS A 58 32.88 0.28 -80.23
C LYS A 58 33.11 -0.41 -78.88
N LEU A 59 34.23 -1.10 -78.71
CA LEU A 59 34.58 -1.78 -77.47
C LEU A 59 34.77 -0.79 -76.30
N LEU A 60 35.45 0.33 -76.55
CA LEU A 60 35.61 1.41 -75.57
C LEU A 60 34.25 2.06 -75.19
N GLY A 61 33.34 2.21 -76.16
CA GLY A 61 31.97 2.66 -75.91
C GLY A 61 31.20 1.69 -75.01
N THR A 62 31.29 0.39 -75.27
CA THR A 62 30.62 -0.64 -74.46
C THR A 62 31.14 -0.70 -73.03
N ILE A 63 32.46 -0.68 -72.81
CA ILE A 63 33.05 -0.70 -71.45
C ILE A 63 32.70 0.57 -70.68
N THR A 64 32.76 1.75 -71.33
CA THR A 64 32.37 3.01 -70.70
C THR A 64 30.89 3.00 -70.31
N GLY A 65 30.01 2.49 -71.18
CA GLY A 65 28.59 2.31 -70.88
C GLY A 65 28.34 1.38 -69.69
N THR A 66 29.08 0.26 -69.59
CA THR A 66 28.98 -0.63 -68.42
C THR A 66 29.46 0.02 -67.12
N PHE A 67 30.54 0.81 -67.15
CA PHE A 67 31.02 1.55 -65.98
C PHE A 67 30.06 2.65 -65.52
N VAL A 68 29.43 3.36 -66.46
CA VAL A 68 28.40 4.36 -66.14
C VAL A 68 27.22 3.68 -65.44
N ARG A 69 26.79 2.51 -65.95
CA ARG A 69 25.71 1.73 -65.33
C ARG A 69 26.09 1.22 -63.92
N LEU A 70 27.32 0.73 -63.74
CA LEU A 70 27.83 0.34 -62.42
C LEU A 70 27.88 1.50 -61.44
N ARG A 71 28.32 2.69 -61.87
CA ARG A 71 28.33 3.90 -61.03
C ARG A 71 26.92 4.33 -60.63
N LEU A 72 25.97 4.27 -61.56
CA LEU A 72 24.57 4.59 -61.29
C LEU A 72 23.98 3.64 -60.24
N LEU A 73 24.18 2.33 -60.43
CA LEU A 73 23.68 1.31 -59.52
C LEU A 73 24.31 1.41 -58.12
N ASN A 74 25.60 1.74 -58.03
CA ASN A 74 26.25 1.99 -56.74
C ASN A 74 25.67 3.22 -56.03
N ARG A 75 25.38 4.31 -56.76
CA ARG A 75 24.74 5.50 -56.17
C ARG A 75 23.35 5.15 -55.63
N GLN A 76 22.56 4.42 -56.41
CA GLN A 76 21.24 3.95 -56.00
C GLN A 76 21.32 3.09 -54.73
N LEU A 77 22.25 2.13 -54.67
CA LEU A 77 22.47 1.31 -53.47
C LEU A 77 22.83 2.15 -52.24
N HIS A 78 23.61 3.22 -52.41
CA HIS A 78 23.93 4.14 -51.31
C HIS A 78 22.69 4.92 -50.83
N GLU A 79 21.85 5.39 -51.74
CA GLU A 79 20.59 6.07 -51.43
C GLU A 79 19.62 5.09 -50.71
N ASP A 80 19.45 3.88 -51.23
CA ASP A 80 18.63 2.82 -50.61
C ASP A 80 19.15 2.43 -49.22
N LYS A 81 20.47 2.32 -49.05
CA LYS A 81 21.08 2.05 -47.74
C LYS A 81 20.81 3.17 -46.74
N THR A 82 20.91 4.42 -47.16
CA THR A 82 20.70 5.56 -46.26
C THR A 82 19.23 5.67 -45.85
N THR A 83 18.29 5.48 -46.78
CA THR A 83 16.85 5.44 -46.50
C THR A 83 16.46 4.26 -45.60
N LEU A 84 17.04 3.08 -45.81
CA LEU A 84 16.82 1.93 -44.94
C LEU A 84 17.32 2.21 -43.52
N ASN A 85 18.53 2.76 -43.38
CA ASN A 85 19.10 3.08 -42.08
C ASN A 85 18.25 4.11 -41.32
N THR A 86 17.69 5.12 -42.00
CA THR A 86 16.80 6.10 -41.35
C THR A 86 15.47 5.47 -40.94
N SER A 87 14.91 4.59 -41.78
CA SER A 87 13.70 3.82 -41.43
C SER A 87 13.92 2.94 -40.20
N VAL A 88 14.98 2.13 -40.19
CA VAL A 88 15.36 1.27 -39.07
C VAL A 88 15.63 2.09 -37.80
N ALA A 89 16.30 3.23 -37.90
CA ALA A 89 16.50 4.13 -36.76
C ALA A 89 15.17 4.68 -36.23
N GLY A 90 14.21 4.97 -37.11
CA GLY A 90 12.85 5.39 -36.74
C GLY A 90 12.10 4.30 -35.99
N LEU A 91 12.14 3.06 -36.48
CA LEU A 91 11.52 1.89 -35.82
C LEU A 91 12.16 1.62 -34.45
N LYS A 92 13.49 1.67 -34.35
CA LYS A 92 14.21 1.54 -33.07
C LYS A 92 13.75 2.57 -32.04
N ARG A 93 13.69 3.85 -32.42
CA ARG A 93 13.19 4.91 -31.53
C ARG A 93 11.77 4.67 -31.06
N LYS A 94 10.88 4.19 -31.94
CA LYS A 94 9.51 3.82 -31.56
C LYS A 94 9.49 2.67 -30.57
N SER A 95 10.29 1.63 -30.81
CA SER A 95 10.45 0.50 -29.90
C SER A 95 10.96 0.95 -28.52
N ASP A 96 11.97 1.82 -28.49
CA ASP A 96 12.53 2.36 -27.24
C ASP A 96 11.50 3.20 -26.47
N SER A 97 10.72 4.02 -27.17
CA SER A 97 9.62 4.78 -26.58
C SER A 97 8.56 3.87 -25.96
N LEU A 98 8.14 2.83 -26.68
CA LEU A 98 7.16 1.85 -26.18
C LEU A 98 7.71 1.07 -24.98
N ALA A 99 8.99 0.72 -24.98
CA ALA A 99 9.63 0.06 -23.84
C ALA A 99 9.61 0.94 -22.58
N LEU A 100 9.88 2.25 -22.73
CA LEU A 100 9.80 3.21 -21.64
C LEU A 100 8.36 3.39 -21.13
N ASP A 101 7.38 3.48 -22.03
CA ASP A 101 5.96 3.55 -21.65
C ASP A 101 5.52 2.29 -20.90
N LEU A 102 5.96 1.13 -21.33
CA LEU A 102 5.70 -0.15 -20.65
C LEU A 102 6.29 -0.13 -19.24
N GLU A 103 7.54 0.30 -19.07
CA GLU A 103 8.17 0.42 -17.76
C GLU A 103 7.42 1.42 -16.85
N ASN A 104 6.99 2.56 -17.39
CA ASN A 104 6.15 3.52 -16.67
C ASN A 104 4.87 2.87 -16.15
N LYS A 105 4.16 2.14 -17.01
CA LYS A 105 2.92 1.44 -16.63
C LYS A 105 3.16 0.31 -15.62
N ARG A 106 4.25 -0.44 -15.72
CA ARG A 106 4.63 -1.43 -14.70
C ARG A 106 4.86 -0.78 -13.34
N ARG A 107 5.53 0.38 -13.30
CA ARG A 107 5.73 1.13 -12.05
C ARG A 107 4.41 1.65 -11.47
N GLU A 108 3.52 2.18 -12.32
CA GLU A 108 2.17 2.60 -11.89
C GLU A 108 1.38 1.43 -11.26
N VAL A 109 1.36 0.27 -11.93
CA VAL A 109 0.68 -0.93 -11.41
C VAL A 109 1.28 -1.37 -10.07
N ALA A 110 2.61 -1.43 -9.97
CA ALA A 110 3.27 -1.81 -8.72
C ALA A 110 3.01 -0.80 -7.58
N TYR A 111 2.93 0.48 -7.90
CA TYR A 111 2.56 1.53 -6.94
C TYR A 111 1.13 1.32 -6.44
N ILE A 112 0.16 1.18 -7.34
CA ILE A 112 -1.25 0.97 -6.99
C ILE A 112 -1.41 -0.32 -6.18
N GLN A 113 -0.73 -1.40 -6.55
CA GLN A 113 -0.78 -2.66 -5.81
C GLN A 113 -0.28 -2.50 -4.37
N ARG A 114 0.82 -1.76 -4.17
CA ARG A 114 1.32 -1.46 -2.82
C ARG A 114 0.33 -0.62 -2.02
N ASP A 115 -0.32 0.35 -2.65
CA ASP A 115 -1.33 1.18 -2.01
C ASP A 115 -2.56 0.34 -1.62
N ILE A 116 -3.01 -0.58 -2.49
CA ILE A 116 -4.09 -1.53 -2.18
C ILE A 116 -3.69 -2.39 -0.97
N GLU A 117 -2.54 -3.04 -1.00
CA GLU A 117 -2.06 -3.87 0.12
C GLU A 117 -1.92 -3.07 1.43
N SER A 118 -1.50 -1.81 1.33
CA SER A 118 -1.45 -0.90 2.48
C SER A 118 -2.85 -0.68 3.04
N THR A 119 -3.82 -0.36 2.18
CA THR A 119 -5.22 -0.13 2.60
C THR A 119 -5.91 -1.38 3.13
N GLU A 120 -5.58 -2.57 2.61
CA GLU A 120 -6.12 -3.85 3.10
C GLU A 120 -5.57 -4.21 4.48
N LYS A 121 -4.31 -3.86 4.76
CA LYS A 121 -3.67 -4.07 6.07
C LYS A 121 -4.08 -3.03 7.12
N LEU A 122 -4.86 -2.01 6.75
CA LEU A 122 -5.37 -1.04 7.72
C LEU A 122 -6.39 -1.72 8.64
N GLU A 123 -5.90 -2.19 9.78
CA GLU A 123 -6.76 -2.61 10.89
C GLU A 123 -7.45 -1.39 11.47
N THR A 124 -8.77 -1.33 11.31
CA THR A 124 -9.59 -0.28 11.93
C THR A 124 -10.09 -0.76 13.28
N ILE A 125 -10.28 0.17 14.21
CA ILE A 125 -10.72 -0.11 15.59
C ILE A 125 -11.96 -1.02 15.59
N TYR A 126 -12.89 -0.83 14.65
CA TYR A 126 -14.14 -1.59 14.52
C TYR A 126 -13.97 -3.11 14.34
N GLN A 127 -12.81 -3.59 13.88
CA GLN A 127 -12.54 -5.03 13.73
C GLN A 127 -12.23 -5.71 15.07
N THR A 128 -11.77 -4.96 16.07
CA THR A 128 -11.35 -5.46 17.39
C THR A 128 -12.38 -5.17 18.48
N ILE A 129 -13.44 -4.41 18.19
CA ILE A 129 -14.47 -4.11 19.18
C ILE A 129 -15.26 -5.38 19.50
N GLU A 130 -15.30 -5.73 20.79
CA GLU A 130 -16.20 -6.74 21.33
C GLU A 130 -17.64 -6.18 21.30
N ILE A 131 -18.49 -6.78 20.48
CA ILE A 131 -19.88 -6.39 20.24
C ILE A 131 -20.77 -7.60 20.51
N ILE A 132 -21.93 -7.38 21.12
CA ILE A 132 -22.99 -8.40 21.33
C ILE A 132 -23.13 -9.29 20.09
N PRO A 133 -23.01 -10.62 20.21
CA PRO A 133 -23.08 -11.54 19.08
C PRO A 133 -24.38 -11.39 18.30
N LYS A 134 -24.33 -11.74 17.01
CA LYS A 134 -25.47 -11.57 16.08
C LYS A 134 -26.77 -12.24 16.57
N GLU A 135 -26.63 -13.40 17.23
CA GLU A 135 -27.75 -14.21 17.72
C GLU A 135 -28.46 -13.50 18.88
N GLU A 136 -27.71 -13.06 19.86
CA GLU A 136 -28.22 -12.31 21.01
C GLU A 136 -28.81 -10.94 20.60
N PHE A 137 -28.25 -10.29 19.58
CA PHE A 137 -28.84 -9.07 19.02
C PHE A 137 -30.22 -9.33 18.38
N LEU A 138 -30.38 -10.42 17.62
CA LEU A 138 -31.66 -10.74 16.98
C LEU A 138 -32.74 -11.10 18.00
N GLU A 139 -32.38 -11.63 19.16
CA GLU A 139 -33.33 -11.94 20.24
C GLU A 139 -33.67 -10.70 21.08
N THR A 140 -32.66 -9.94 21.49
CA THR A 140 -32.79 -8.90 22.54
C THR A 140 -33.12 -7.52 21.98
N ALA A 141 -32.79 -7.23 20.71
CA ALA A 141 -33.01 -5.91 20.16
C ALA A 141 -34.50 -5.60 19.89
N PRO A 142 -34.98 -4.39 20.23
CA PRO A 142 -36.30 -3.90 19.81
C PRO A 142 -36.43 -3.81 18.29
N GLU A 143 -37.64 -3.90 17.76
CA GLU A 143 -37.89 -3.82 16.31
C GLU A 143 -37.40 -2.52 15.67
N GLU A 144 -37.36 -1.42 16.42
CA GLU A 144 -36.80 -0.13 16.01
C GLU A 144 -35.36 -0.24 15.48
N PHE A 145 -34.57 -1.17 16.01
CA PHE A 145 -33.17 -1.40 15.61
C PHE A 145 -33.02 -2.53 14.58
N LYS A 146 -34.09 -3.28 14.28
CA LYS A 146 -34.08 -4.41 13.33
C LYS A 146 -34.51 -4.03 11.90
N VAL A 147 -34.79 -2.75 11.65
CA VAL A 147 -35.40 -2.28 10.39
C VAL A 147 -34.47 -2.40 9.17
N ASP A 148 -33.15 -2.27 9.34
CA ASP A 148 -32.22 -2.15 8.20
C ASP A 148 -31.13 -3.26 8.21
N ILE A 149 -31.54 -4.52 8.17
CA ILE A 149 -30.63 -5.70 8.24
C ILE A 149 -30.14 -6.18 6.86
N GLY A 150 -30.57 -5.56 5.75
CA GLY A 150 -30.37 -6.09 4.40
C GLY A 150 -28.92 -6.26 3.92
N THR A 151 -27.93 -5.58 4.53
CA THR A 151 -26.50 -5.76 4.21
C THR A 151 -25.68 -5.98 5.48
N PRO A 152 -24.54 -6.70 5.42
CA PRO A 152 -23.72 -6.98 6.60
C PRO A 152 -23.22 -5.70 7.29
N HIS A 153 -22.92 -4.65 6.50
CA HIS A 153 -22.53 -3.35 7.06
C HIS A 153 -23.68 -2.69 7.83
N LYS A 154 -24.90 -2.70 7.27
CA LYS A 154 -26.06 -2.11 7.94
C LYS A 154 -26.45 -2.89 9.20
N LEU A 155 -26.38 -4.22 9.17
CA LEU A 155 -26.52 -5.07 10.36
C LEU A 155 -25.52 -4.65 11.45
N MET A 156 -24.24 -4.43 11.09
CA MET A 156 -23.23 -3.98 12.04
C MET A 156 -23.55 -2.61 12.65
N LEU A 157 -24.01 -1.65 11.83
CA LEU A 157 -24.41 -0.33 12.31
C LEU A 157 -25.61 -0.40 13.27
N SER A 158 -26.61 -1.22 12.95
CA SER A 158 -27.75 -1.45 13.82
C SER A 158 -27.35 -2.07 15.16
N ARG A 159 -26.42 -3.05 15.14
CA ARG A 159 -25.83 -3.64 16.34
C ARG A 159 -25.12 -2.60 17.21
N LEU A 160 -24.26 -1.77 16.60
CA LEU A 160 -23.54 -0.72 17.32
C LEU A 160 -24.48 0.31 17.96
N ARG A 161 -25.53 0.73 17.25
CA ARG A 161 -26.53 1.66 17.79
C ARG A 161 -27.26 1.10 19.01
N TYR A 162 -27.59 -0.18 18.97
CA TYR A 162 -28.23 -0.86 20.09
C TYR A 162 -27.30 -0.99 21.31
N GLU A 163 -26.04 -1.38 21.08
CA GLU A 163 -25.00 -1.43 22.12
C GLU A 163 -24.78 -0.09 22.80
N ILE A 164 -24.70 1.01 22.03
CA ILE A 164 -24.59 2.36 22.59
C ILE A 164 -25.76 2.65 23.54
N LYS A 165 -27.00 2.38 23.10
CA LYS A 165 -28.20 2.59 23.93
C LYS A 165 -28.16 1.75 25.21
N GLN A 166 -27.70 0.50 25.13
CA GLN A 166 -27.54 -0.35 26.32
C GLN A 166 -26.47 0.18 27.27
N ARG A 167 -25.30 0.58 26.74
CA ARG A 167 -24.19 1.12 27.56
C ARG A 167 -24.59 2.42 28.23
N ASP A 168 -25.34 3.28 27.56
CA ASP A 168 -25.85 4.51 28.14
C ASP A 168 -26.80 4.22 29.31
N ALA A 169 -27.74 3.29 29.13
CA ALA A 169 -28.66 2.86 30.19
C ALA A 169 -27.90 2.26 31.40
N LEU A 170 -26.90 1.41 31.14
CA LEU A 170 -26.07 0.81 32.20
C LEU A 170 -25.20 1.86 32.91
N LEU A 171 -24.75 2.90 32.20
CA LEU A 171 -24.02 4.02 32.80
C LEU A 171 -24.92 4.85 33.72
N GLU A 172 -26.15 5.12 33.31
CA GLU A 172 -27.16 5.78 34.15
C GLU A 172 -27.47 4.97 35.40
N GLU A 173 -27.69 3.65 35.27
CA GLU A 173 -27.90 2.76 36.42
C GLU A 173 -26.67 2.73 37.34
N LYS A 174 -25.46 2.62 36.77
CA LYS A 174 -24.21 2.65 37.54
C LYS A 174 -24.04 3.97 38.30
N THR A 175 -24.39 5.11 37.68
CA THR A 175 -24.25 6.43 38.32
C THR A 175 -25.27 6.62 39.44
N SER A 176 -26.52 6.21 39.23
CA SER A 176 -27.56 6.25 40.27
C SER A 176 -27.24 5.30 41.44
N ALA A 177 -26.81 4.07 41.16
CA ALA A 177 -26.38 3.12 42.19
C ALA A 177 -25.15 3.62 42.97
N LYS A 178 -24.19 4.27 42.29
CA LYS A 178 -23.05 4.91 42.96
C LYS A 178 -23.50 6.05 43.88
N ALA A 179 -24.44 6.88 43.45
CA ALA A 179 -24.99 7.97 44.27
C ALA A 179 -25.65 7.40 45.55
N VAL A 180 -26.52 6.42 45.42
CA VAL A 180 -27.18 5.73 46.55
C VAL A 180 -26.14 5.12 47.50
N ARG A 181 -25.14 4.41 46.96
CA ARG A 181 -24.05 3.82 47.74
C ARG A 181 -23.28 4.88 48.54
N ASP A 182 -22.98 6.02 47.93
CA ASP A 182 -22.21 7.09 48.55
C ASP A 182 -23.03 7.82 49.63
N GLU A 183 -24.34 7.99 49.43
CA GLU A 183 -25.29 8.45 50.44
C GLU A 183 -25.36 7.50 51.65
N LEU A 184 -25.52 6.19 51.41
CA LEU A 184 -25.54 5.18 52.48
C LEU A 184 -24.22 5.18 53.26
N ARG A 185 -23.08 5.32 52.57
CA ARG A 185 -21.76 5.45 53.22
C ARG A 185 -21.65 6.71 54.07
N LYS A 186 -22.19 7.84 53.62
CA LYS A 186 -22.24 9.07 54.41
C LYS A 186 -23.14 8.89 55.64
N ALA A 187 -24.32 8.31 55.48
CA ALA A 187 -25.24 8.02 56.58
C ALA A 187 -24.63 7.04 57.60
N LYS A 188 -23.91 6.01 57.14
CA LYS A 188 -23.17 5.08 58.00
C LYS A 188 -22.10 5.81 58.81
N ARG A 189 -21.26 6.65 58.17
CA ARG A 189 -20.24 7.47 58.85
C ARG A 189 -20.86 8.35 59.93
N GLN A 190 -21.94 9.07 59.63
CA GLN A 190 -22.65 9.90 60.60
C GLN A 190 -23.27 9.08 61.75
N ARG A 191 -23.72 7.85 61.52
CA ARG A 191 -24.22 6.96 62.58
C ARG A 191 -23.07 6.48 63.48
N VAL A 192 -21.93 6.10 62.90
CA VAL A 192 -20.73 5.70 63.65
C VAL A 192 -20.23 6.86 64.51
N GLU A 193 -20.08 8.06 63.94
CA GLU A 193 -19.68 9.27 64.71
C GLU A 193 -20.67 9.59 65.85
N ARG A 194 -21.97 9.37 65.65
CA ARG A 194 -22.97 9.53 66.72
C ARG A 194 -22.83 8.46 67.80
N LEU A 195 -22.59 7.20 67.43
CA LEU A 195 -22.36 6.12 68.38
C LEU A 195 -21.09 6.36 69.19
N GLU A 196 -20.00 6.77 68.57
CA GLU A 196 -18.76 7.13 69.25
C GLU A 196 -18.98 8.29 70.25
N LYS A 197 -19.78 9.31 69.90
CA LYS A 197 -20.13 10.38 70.83
C LYS A 197 -20.94 9.86 72.04
N ILE A 198 -21.91 8.98 71.80
CA ILE A 198 -22.71 8.37 72.88
C ILE A 198 -21.82 7.50 73.78
N ASP A 199 -20.96 6.67 73.20
CA ASP A 199 -20.03 5.81 73.93
C ASP A 199 -19.09 6.66 74.82
N ASN A 200 -18.52 7.73 74.27
CA ASN A 200 -17.71 8.68 75.05
C ASN A 200 -18.48 9.32 76.21
N HIS A 201 -19.75 9.71 76.01
CA HIS A 201 -20.58 10.23 77.10
C HIS A 201 -20.85 9.16 78.17
N LEU A 202 -21.16 7.92 77.77
CA LEU A 202 -21.39 6.82 78.71
C LEU A 202 -20.13 6.50 79.51
N GLN A 203 -18.95 6.46 78.88
CA GLN A 203 -17.66 6.30 79.57
C GLN A 203 -17.42 7.42 80.60
N SER A 204 -17.79 8.66 80.26
CA SER A 204 -17.74 9.80 81.18
C SER A 204 -18.71 9.63 82.36
N TYR A 205 -19.95 9.21 82.11
CA TYR A 205 -20.94 8.91 83.16
C TYR A 205 -20.51 7.75 84.06
N ILE A 206 -19.94 6.68 83.52
CA ILE A 206 -19.40 5.56 84.31
C ILE A 206 -18.24 6.03 85.19
N LYS A 207 -17.36 6.90 84.67
CA LYS A 207 -16.31 7.53 85.48
C LYS A 207 -16.88 8.41 86.59
N SER A 208 -17.88 9.24 86.31
CA SER A 208 -18.47 10.10 87.35
C SER A 208 -19.26 9.28 88.39
N LEU A 209 -19.99 8.26 87.97
CA LEU A 209 -20.70 7.33 88.85
C LEU A 209 -19.75 6.47 89.69
N SER A 210 -18.62 6.02 89.14
CA SER A 210 -17.62 5.28 89.93
C SER A 210 -16.94 6.17 90.97
N LEU A 211 -16.69 7.45 90.64
CA LEU A 211 -16.23 8.45 91.62
C LEU A 211 -17.28 8.70 92.72
N LEU A 212 -18.55 8.83 92.34
CA LEU A 212 -19.65 9.04 93.27
C LEU A 212 -19.91 7.80 94.15
N GLY A 213 -19.92 6.60 93.58
CA GLY A 213 -20.06 5.32 94.31
C GLY A 213 -18.93 5.12 95.31
N ARG A 214 -17.70 5.51 94.94
CA ARG A 214 -16.55 5.55 95.85
C ARG A 214 -16.74 6.58 96.99
N SER A 215 -17.47 7.68 96.75
CA SER A 215 -17.78 8.67 97.79
C SER A 215 -18.97 8.30 98.69
N LEU A 216 -19.94 7.51 98.20
CA LEU A 216 -21.15 7.09 98.91
C LEU A 216 -20.98 5.78 99.71
N GLY A 217 -19.78 5.19 99.73
CA GLY A 217 -19.46 4.05 100.59
C GLY A 217 -20.09 2.72 100.19
N VAL A 218 -20.69 2.61 99.00
CA VAL A 218 -21.15 1.34 98.43
C VAL A 218 -19.97 0.72 97.66
N GLY A 219 -19.09 0.03 98.37
CA GLY A 219 -18.21 -0.99 97.79
C GLY A 219 -18.98 -2.32 97.67
N SER A 220 -18.67 -3.25 96.79
CA SER A 220 -17.60 -3.42 95.80
C SER A 220 -17.90 -4.74 95.08
N SER A 221 -17.57 -4.87 93.81
CA SER A 221 -17.06 -6.15 93.29
C SER A 221 -15.93 -5.86 92.33
N ASP A 222 -14.84 -6.51 92.65
CA ASP A 222 -13.48 -6.39 92.17
C ASP A 222 -13.29 -7.00 90.78
N GLU A 223 -12.08 -6.80 90.26
CA GLU A 223 -11.43 -7.56 89.17
C GLU A 223 -11.76 -7.24 87.71
N THR A 224 -10.80 -6.48 87.15
CA THR A 224 -10.22 -6.67 85.82
C THR A 224 -10.31 -8.11 85.28
N LYS A 225 -10.96 -8.28 84.12
CA LYS A 225 -10.45 -9.13 83.05
C LYS A 225 -10.47 -8.37 81.75
N GLU A 226 -9.27 -8.00 81.31
CA GLU A 226 -8.96 -8.00 79.89
C GLU A 226 -9.39 -9.36 79.32
N SER A 227 -10.33 -9.35 78.39
CA SER A 227 -10.50 -10.43 77.42
C SER A 227 -10.55 -9.80 76.05
N SER A 228 -9.54 -10.16 75.26
CA SER A 228 -9.49 -10.03 73.81
C SER A 228 -10.79 -10.46 73.12
N GLY A 229 -11.07 -9.82 71.98
CA GLY A 229 -12.09 -10.19 71.01
C GLY A 229 -13.40 -9.43 71.23
N ASP A 230 -13.87 -8.56 70.35
CA ASP A 230 -13.92 -8.74 68.91
C ASP A 230 -13.75 -7.37 68.25
N GLY A 231 -12.58 -7.14 67.68
CA GLY A 231 -12.41 -6.07 66.72
C GLY A 231 -13.24 -6.44 65.51
N VAL A 232 -14.46 -5.91 65.42
CA VAL A 232 -15.18 -5.87 64.15
C VAL A 232 -14.30 -5.07 63.21
N LYS A 233 -13.49 -5.80 62.43
CA LYS A 233 -12.90 -5.35 61.19
C LYS A 233 -14.05 -4.86 60.33
N VAL A 234 -14.40 -3.59 60.47
CA VAL A 234 -14.92 -2.84 59.33
C VAL A 234 -13.71 -2.69 58.43
N ALA A 235 -13.55 -3.66 57.53
CA ALA A 235 -12.57 -3.62 56.47
C ALA A 235 -12.64 -2.26 55.78
N ALA A 236 -11.74 -1.37 56.17
CA ALA A 236 -11.37 -0.20 55.42
C ALA A 236 -10.37 -0.67 54.34
N GLY A 237 -10.90 -1.34 53.33
CA GLY A 237 -10.36 -1.44 51.97
C GLY A 237 -11.59 -1.30 51.09
N ASP A 238 -11.77 -0.23 50.33
CA ASP A 238 -10.87 0.14 49.25
C ASP A 238 -10.42 1.61 49.34
N THR A 239 -9.16 1.82 49.69
CA THR A 239 -8.40 2.96 49.17
C THR A 239 -7.84 2.52 47.82
N GLU A 240 -8.59 2.74 46.74
CA GLU A 240 -7.97 2.81 45.41
C GLU A 240 -7.16 4.11 45.37
N SER A 241 -5.83 3.97 45.48
CA SER A 241 -4.90 5.02 45.08
C SER A 241 -5.18 5.41 43.62
N PRO A 242 -5.06 6.70 43.26
CA PRO A 242 -5.17 7.12 41.88
C PRO A 242 -3.97 6.54 41.12
N LYS A 243 -4.18 5.48 40.34
CA LYS A 243 -3.21 5.05 39.34
C LYS A 243 -3.18 6.11 38.25
N ASN A 244 -2.24 7.02 38.43
CA ASN A 244 -1.72 7.86 37.37
C ASN A 244 -1.02 6.92 36.37
N SER A 245 -1.66 6.67 35.24
CA SER A 245 -1.02 6.13 34.04
C SER A 245 -1.50 6.91 32.83
N ASP A 246 -1.28 8.23 32.88
CA ASP A 246 -1.25 9.05 31.69
C ASP A 246 0.10 8.80 31.01
N LYS A 247 0.19 7.69 30.28
CA LYS A 247 1.28 7.45 29.35
C LYS A 247 1.08 8.44 28.21
N SER A 248 2.00 9.40 28.15
CA SER A 248 2.33 10.25 27.02
C SER A 248 1.85 9.65 25.70
N ARG A 249 0.78 10.24 25.15
CA ARG A 249 0.41 10.07 23.75
C ARG A 249 1.41 10.87 22.94
N GLU A 250 2.59 10.30 22.73
CA GLU A 250 3.53 10.77 21.72
C GLU A 250 2.81 10.73 20.38
N SER A 251 2.44 11.92 19.90
CA SER A 251 2.05 12.15 18.53
C SER A 251 3.25 11.86 17.65
N ARG A 252 3.40 10.60 17.26
CA ARG A 252 4.28 10.19 16.18
C ARG A 252 3.59 10.61 14.87
N GLY A 253 3.71 11.90 14.56
CA GLY A 253 3.58 12.38 13.20
C GLY A 253 4.73 11.78 12.41
N GLU A 254 4.51 10.61 11.83
CA GLU A 254 5.34 10.18 10.71
C GLU A 254 4.96 11.10 9.54
N GLU A 255 5.76 12.14 9.38
CA GLU A 255 5.95 12.80 8.09
C GLU A 255 6.36 11.71 7.09
N LEU A 256 5.36 11.15 6.40
CA LEU A 256 5.58 10.51 5.12
C LEU A 256 6.09 11.60 4.20
N SER A 257 7.42 11.67 4.14
CA SER A 257 8.16 12.43 3.15
C SER A 257 7.51 12.16 1.79
N ARG A 258 6.85 13.18 1.25
CA ARG A 258 6.50 13.24 -0.16
C ARG A 258 7.82 13.32 -0.91
N THR A 259 8.45 12.16 -1.11
CA THR A 259 9.51 12.02 -2.09
C THR A 259 8.84 12.22 -3.43
N GLY A 260 9.02 13.42 -3.97
CA GLY A 260 8.57 13.77 -5.29
C GLY A 260 9.07 12.73 -6.28
N THR A 261 8.15 12.16 -7.04
CA THR A 261 8.45 11.42 -8.24
C THR A 261 9.37 12.29 -9.11
N PRO A 262 10.57 11.85 -9.49
CA PRO A 262 11.34 12.54 -10.51
C PRO A 262 10.53 12.45 -11.79
N ARG A 263 10.09 13.62 -12.27
CA ARG A 263 9.54 13.79 -13.59
C ARG A 263 10.70 13.62 -14.57
N ILE A 264 10.70 12.52 -15.32
CA ILE A 264 11.44 12.40 -16.58
C ILE A 264 10.38 12.52 -17.68
#